data_AF-A0A7S2WK51-F1
#
_entry.id   AF-A0A7S2WK51-F1
#
_cell.length_a   1.000
_cell.length_b   1.000
_cell.length_c   1.000
_cell.angle_alpha   90.00
_cell.angle_beta   90.00
_cell.angle_gamma   90.00
#
_symmetry.space_group_name_H-M   'P 1'
#
loop_
_entity.id
_entity.type
_entity.pdbx_description
1 polymer ?
#
loop_
_entity_poly.entity_id
_entity_poly.type
_entity_poly.pdbx_seq_one_letter_code
_entity_poly.pdbx_strand_id
1 'polypeptide(L)'
;THFTSPIRRYADVVVHRLLQESLTRDPEEPAGSVQQPTRVQAISQQCNDMRMAAKSAQEQSDHIFLCVMLKDTPLMETAIVIGVGKQSFTLLVPRLGLEKRMHVEEVGKDLEVLWDEDKDTLTLVRSGQQRAAEASTARRRWSRLEIRMLARVSVKCTCRPRPPLDVSMEITGALQTSPLKVLDQKE
;
A
#
# COMPACT_ATOMS: atom_id res chain seq x y z
N THR A 1 26.74 -3.05 -2.89
CA THR A 1 27.12 -3.79 -4.12
C THR A 1 26.19 -4.97 -4.32
N HIS A 2 25.88 -5.35 -5.57
CA HIS A 2 25.09 -6.55 -5.92
C HIS A 2 25.97 -7.49 -6.75
N PHE A 3 25.85 -8.81 -6.58
CA PHE A 3 26.71 -9.80 -7.25
C PHE A 3 26.01 -11.10 -7.71
N THR A 4 24.92 -11.49 -7.06
CA THR A 4 24.32 -12.82 -7.18
C THR A 4 23.34 -13.00 -8.35
N SER A 5 23.09 -12.01 -9.19
CA SER A 5 22.07 -12.10 -10.25
C SER A 5 22.42 -11.34 -11.54
N PRO A 6 23.57 -11.64 -12.19
CA PRO A 6 24.01 -10.97 -13.42
C PRO A 6 23.03 -11.10 -14.60
N ILE A 7 22.20 -12.14 -14.63
CA ILE A 7 21.20 -12.34 -15.69
C ILE A 7 20.11 -11.25 -15.69
N ARG A 8 19.72 -10.75 -14.50
CA ARG A 8 18.58 -9.83 -14.32
C ARG A 8 18.98 -8.43 -13.83
N ARG A 9 20.27 -8.19 -13.55
CA ARG A 9 20.77 -6.91 -13.03
C ARG A 9 22.12 -6.56 -13.65
N TYR A 10 22.18 -5.44 -14.37
CA TYR A 10 23.42 -4.98 -14.99
C TYR A 10 24.50 -4.59 -13.97
N ALA A 11 24.10 -4.09 -12.80
CA ALA A 11 25.03 -3.81 -11.70
C ALA A 11 25.88 -5.02 -11.32
N ASP A 12 25.29 -6.22 -11.26
CA ASP A 12 26.01 -7.45 -10.97
C ASP A 12 27.02 -7.78 -12.09
N VAL A 13 26.67 -7.57 -13.37
CA VAL A 13 27.60 -7.76 -14.50
C VAL A 13 28.84 -6.88 -14.37
N VAL A 14 28.67 -5.62 -13.95
CA VAL A 14 29.79 -4.70 -13.73
C VAL A 14 30.69 -5.21 -12.60
N VAL A 15 30.11 -5.68 -11.49
CA VAL A 15 30.88 -6.22 -10.36
C VAL A 15 31.59 -7.51 -10.75
N HIS A 16 30.97 -8.40 -11.53
CA HIS A 16 31.62 -9.61 -12.06
C HIS A 16 32.84 -9.27 -12.91
N ARG A 17 32.73 -8.27 -13.79
CA ARG A 17 33.86 -7.79 -14.60
C ARG A 17 34.96 -7.17 -13.74
N LEU A 18 34.60 -6.33 -12.76
CA LEU A 18 35.58 -5.73 -11.85
C LEU A 18 36.29 -6.78 -10.99
N LEU A 19 35.57 -7.81 -10.54
CA LEU A 19 36.16 -8.92 -9.79
C LEU A 19 37.11 -9.73 -10.68
N GLN A 20 36.72 -10.06 -11.91
CA GLN A 20 37.59 -10.75 -12.85
C GLN A 20 38.88 -9.96 -13.09
N GLU A 21 38.79 -8.66 -13.38
CA GLU A 21 39.94 -7.77 -13.51
C GLU A 21 40.82 -7.77 -12.26
N SER A 22 40.23 -7.76 -11.05
CA SER A 22 41.02 -7.78 -9.82
C SER A 22 41.82 -9.08 -9.60
N LEU A 23 41.42 -10.17 -10.26
CA LEU A 23 42.06 -11.49 -10.15
C LEU A 23 43.06 -11.73 -11.28
N THR A 24 42.83 -11.18 -12.48
CA THR A 24 43.60 -11.52 -13.69
C THR A 24 44.49 -10.39 -14.20
N ARG A 25 44.37 -9.16 -13.68
CA ARG A 25 45.11 -8.01 -14.18
C ARG A 25 46.54 -7.98 -13.62
N ASP A 26 47.50 -7.77 -14.52
CA ASP A 26 48.87 -7.44 -14.14
C ASP A 26 48.98 -5.98 -13.64
N PRO A 27 49.76 -5.70 -12.58
CA PRO A 27 49.87 -4.36 -12.01
C PRO A 27 50.40 -3.28 -12.97
N GLU A 28 51.16 -3.70 -13.99
CA GLU A 28 51.77 -2.81 -14.99
C GLU A 28 50.79 -2.40 -16.11
N GLU A 29 49.69 -3.14 -16.29
CA GLU A 29 48.68 -2.81 -17.29
C GLU A 29 47.82 -1.62 -16.82
N PRO A 30 47.48 -0.67 -17.72
CA PRO A 30 46.64 0.47 -17.38
C PRO A 30 45.26 0.03 -16.91
N ALA A 31 44.65 0.85 -16.05
CA ALA A 31 43.31 0.58 -15.54
C ALA A 31 42.30 0.45 -16.68
N GLY A 32 41.62 -0.69 -16.76
CA GLY A 32 40.62 -0.96 -17.79
C GLY A 32 39.51 0.09 -17.83
N SER A 33 38.86 0.24 -18.99
CA SER A 33 37.87 1.30 -19.23
C SER A 33 36.66 1.31 -18.29
N VAL A 34 36.42 0.22 -17.54
CA VAL A 34 35.36 0.07 -16.52
C VAL A 34 35.80 0.63 -15.16
N GLN A 35 37.09 0.84 -14.91
CA GLN A 35 37.63 1.36 -13.65
C GLN A 35 37.63 2.90 -13.58
N GLN A 36 37.35 3.59 -14.69
CA GLN A 36 37.28 5.04 -14.69
C GLN A 36 36.13 5.54 -13.81
N PRO A 37 36.39 6.36 -12.77
CA PRO A 37 35.37 6.76 -11.79
C PRO A 37 34.15 7.44 -12.40
N THR A 38 34.38 8.32 -13.39
CA THR A 38 33.31 9.04 -14.11
C THR A 38 32.35 8.09 -14.83
N ARG A 39 32.90 7.04 -15.46
CA ARG A 39 32.10 6.03 -16.16
C ARG A 39 31.34 5.13 -15.19
N VAL A 40 31.98 4.70 -14.10
CA VAL A 40 31.31 3.91 -13.05
C VAL A 40 30.15 4.69 -12.45
N GLN A 41 30.35 5.99 -12.18
CA GLN A 41 29.30 6.87 -11.67
C GLN A 41 28.12 6.98 -12.64
N ALA A 42 28.39 7.21 -13.93
CA ALA A 42 27.34 7.29 -14.95
C ALA A 42 26.55 5.98 -15.08
N ILE A 43 27.24 4.83 -15.12
CA ILE A 43 26.61 3.50 -15.17
C ILE A 43 25.78 3.26 -13.91
N SER A 44 26.29 3.64 -12.73
CA SER A 44 25.59 3.47 -11.46
C SER A 44 24.31 4.28 -11.41
N GLN A 45 24.34 5.53 -11.90
CA GLN A 45 23.15 6.37 -11.99
C GLN A 45 22.10 5.74 -12.91
N GLN A 46 22.48 5.31 -14.11
CA GLN A 46 21.57 4.63 -15.02
C GLN A 46 20.97 3.35 -14.41
N CYS A 47 21.76 2.55 -13.69
CA CYS A 47 21.26 1.36 -13.00
C CYS A 47 20.22 1.71 -11.93
N ASN A 48 20.42 2.79 -11.19
CA ASN A 48 19.47 3.27 -10.19
C ASN A 48 18.18 3.75 -10.82
N ASP A 49 18.27 4.54 -11.89
CA ASP A 49 17.10 5.05 -12.61
C ASP A 49 16.27 3.90 -13.19
N MET A 50 16.92 2.92 -13.84
CA MET A 50 16.24 1.74 -14.39
C MET A 50 15.64 0.86 -13.29
N ARG A 51 16.30 0.74 -12.13
CA ARG A 51 15.76 0.01 -10.97
C ARG A 51 14.48 0.66 -10.46
N MET A 52 14.47 1.98 -10.31
CA MET A 52 13.29 2.72 -9.85
C MET A 52 12.15 2.64 -10.87
N ALA A 53 12.46 2.78 -12.17
CA ALA A 53 11.49 2.63 -13.25
C ALA A 53 10.88 1.21 -13.30
N ALA A 54 11.71 0.17 -13.21
CA ALA A 54 11.25 -1.21 -13.20
C ALA A 54 10.35 -1.52 -11.99
N LYS A 55 10.73 -1.03 -10.80
CA LYS A 55 9.91 -1.17 -9.59
C LYS A 55 8.57 -0.46 -9.74
N SER A 56 8.56 0.76 -10.26
CA SER A 56 7.33 1.51 -10.49
C SER A 56 6.41 0.81 -11.49
N ALA A 57 6.96 0.27 -12.58
CA ALA A 57 6.19 -0.51 -13.56
C ALA A 57 5.61 -1.79 -12.96
N GLN A 58 6.37 -2.49 -12.11
CA GLN A 58 5.91 -3.67 -11.39
C GLN A 58 4.73 -3.33 -10.46
N GLU A 59 4.88 -2.29 -9.63
CA GLU A 59 3.82 -1.85 -8.70
C GLU A 59 2.54 -1.42 -9.45
N GLN A 60 2.68 -0.72 -10.58
CA GLN A 60 1.54 -0.35 -11.42
C GLN A 60 0.85 -1.57 -12.06
N SER A 61 1.64 -2.56 -12.50
CA SER A 61 1.11 -3.81 -13.05
C SER A 61 0.31 -4.59 -12.00
N ASP A 62 0.87 -4.74 -10.79
CA ASP A 62 0.21 -5.42 -9.66
C ASP A 62 -1.10 -4.70 -9.28
N HIS A 63 -1.09 -3.36 -9.26
CA HIS A 63 -2.27 -2.56 -8.97
C HIS A 63 -3.40 -2.75 -10.00
N ILE A 64 -3.08 -2.74 -11.31
CA ILE A 64 -4.06 -2.96 -12.37
C ILE A 64 -4.64 -4.37 -12.27
N PHE A 65 -3.79 -5.38 -12.04
CA PHE A 65 -4.23 -6.76 -11.88
C PHE A 65 -5.21 -6.91 -10.70
N LEU A 66 -4.92 -6.25 -9.57
CA LEU A 66 -5.81 -6.21 -8.42
C LEU A 66 -7.15 -5.53 -8.74
N CYS A 67 -7.14 -4.42 -9.51
CA CYS A 67 -8.38 -3.78 -9.95
C CYS A 67 -9.25 -4.73 -10.79
N VAL A 68 -8.64 -5.47 -11.72
CA VAL A 68 -9.35 -6.46 -12.54
C VAL A 68 -9.91 -7.58 -11.67
N MET A 69 -9.14 -8.12 -10.73
CA MET A 69 -9.61 -9.14 -9.78
C MET A 69 -10.83 -8.66 -8.97
N LEU A 70 -10.77 -7.44 -8.44
CA LEU A 70 -11.83 -6.83 -7.64
C LEU A 70 -13.08 -6.43 -8.44
N LYS A 71 -12.96 -6.38 -9.79
CA LYS A 71 -14.10 -6.13 -10.67
C LYS A 71 -15.02 -7.35 -10.72
N ASP A 72 -14.44 -8.55 -10.80
CA ASP A 72 -15.19 -9.80 -10.90
C ASP A 72 -15.58 -10.32 -9.50
N THR A 73 -14.71 -10.15 -8.50
CA THR A 73 -14.94 -10.63 -7.14
C THR A 73 -14.69 -9.53 -6.10
N PRO A 74 -15.73 -8.81 -5.64
CA PRO A 74 -15.57 -7.83 -4.58
C PRO A 74 -15.23 -8.52 -3.25
N LEU A 75 -14.25 -7.99 -2.53
CA LEU A 75 -13.74 -8.61 -1.29
C LEU A 75 -14.12 -7.80 -0.06
N MET A 76 -14.40 -8.52 1.03
CA MET A 76 -14.61 -7.96 2.37
C MET A 76 -13.36 -8.26 3.19
N GLU A 77 -12.64 -7.24 3.61
CA GLU A 77 -11.36 -7.40 4.28
C GLU A 77 -11.23 -6.53 5.52
N THR A 78 -10.31 -6.91 6.40
CA THR A 78 -9.96 -6.09 7.57
C THR A 78 -8.89 -5.08 7.18
N ALA A 79 -9.20 -3.80 7.37
CA ALA A 79 -8.24 -2.71 7.27
C ALA A 79 -7.78 -2.26 8.66
N ILE A 80 -6.59 -1.67 8.71
CA ILE A 80 -5.97 -1.08 9.90
C ILE A 80 -5.80 0.41 9.62
N VAL A 81 -6.20 1.24 10.56
CA VAL A 81 -5.98 2.69 10.49
C VAL A 81 -4.51 2.96 10.80
N ILE A 82 -3.76 3.53 9.84
CA ILE A 82 -2.32 3.84 9.99
C ILE A 82 -2.03 5.34 10.09
N GLY A 83 -3.03 6.18 9.84
CA GLY A 83 -2.94 7.63 9.99
C GLY A 83 -4.32 8.20 10.25
N VAL A 84 -4.40 9.19 11.14
CA VAL A 84 -5.64 9.86 11.51
C VAL A 84 -5.40 11.37 11.47
N GLY A 85 -6.36 12.11 10.91
CA GLY A 85 -6.37 13.57 10.89
C GLY A 85 -7.80 14.10 11.01
N LYS A 86 -7.94 15.43 11.14
CA LYS A 86 -9.22 16.09 11.46
C LYS A 86 -10.36 15.81 10.48
N GLN A 87 -10.04 15.56 9.21
CA GLN A 87 -11.02 15.33 8.13
C GLN A 87 -10.65 14.16 7.19
N SER A 88 -9.62 13.39 7.54
CA SER A 88 -9.19 12.25 6.73
C SER A 88 -8.46 11.22 7.59
N PHE A 89 -8.45 9.98 7.14
CA PHE A 89 -7.70 8.91 7.77
C PHE A 89 -7.17 7.97 6.69
N THR A 90 -6.05 7.33 6.97
CA THR A 90 -5.41 6.38 6.05
C THR A 90 -5.64 4.96 6.53
N LEU A 91 -6.16 4.12 5.64
CA LEU A 91 -6.39 2.70 5.85
C LEU A 91 -5.33 1.88 5.11
N LEU A 92 -4.79 0.87 5.79
CA LEU A 92 -3.98 -0.19 5.20
C LEU A 92 -4.80 -1.48 5.21
N VAL A 93 -4.92 -2.14 4.06
CA VAL A 93 -5.49 -3.50 3.95
C VAL A 93 -4.35 -4.49 3.75
N PRO A 94 -3.84 -5.14 4.81
CA PRO A 94 -2.61 -5.92 4.72
C PRO A 94 -2.67 -7.07 3.72
N ARG A 95 -3.84 -7.73 3.60
CA ARG A 95 -4.02 -8.85 2.66
C ARG A 95 -3.91 -8.45 1.19
N LEU A 96 -4.24 -7.20 0.86
CA LEU A 96 -4.17 -6.68 -0.51
C LEU A 96 -2.93 -5.81 -0.73
N GLY A 97 -2.13 -5.53 0.30
CA GLY A 97 -1.01 -4.59 0.23
C GLY A 97 -1.42 -3.17 -0.15
N LEU A 98 -2.69 -2.80 0.07
CA LEU A 98 -3.25 -1.52 -0.37
C LEU A 98 -3.29 -0.52 0.77
N GLU A 99 -2.78 0.69 0.49
CA GLU A 99 -2.94 1.86 1.33
C GLU A 99 -3.87 2.86 0.65
N LYS A 100 -4.85 3.39 1.38
CA LYS A 100 -5.75 4.42 0.87
C LYS A 100 -6.06 5.46 1.94
N ARG A 101 -5.84 6.72 1.60
CA ARG A 101 -6.35 7.86 2.35
C ARG A 101 -7.81 8.11 1.98
N MET A 102 -8.68 8.10 2.98
CA MET A 102 -10.11 8.36 2.85
C MET A 102 -10.42 9.73 3.47
N HIS A 103 -11.07 10.59 2.71
CA HIS A 103 -11.64 11.84 3.22
C HIS A 103 -13.06 11.60 3.72
N VAL A 104 -13.47 12.29 4.80
CA VAL A 104 -14.81 12.08 5.38
C VAL A 104 -15.92 12.36 4.36
N GLU A 105 -15.71 13.33 3.48
CA GLU A 105 -16.63 13.68 2.39
C GLU A 105 -16.90 12.52 1.42
N GLU A 106 -15.89 11.65 1.19
CA GLU A 106 -16.02 10.46 0.33
C GLU A 106 -16.79 9.33 1.04
N VAL A 107 -16.76 9.30 2.37
CA VAL A 107 -17.45 8.28 3.18
C VAL A 107 -18.95 8.58 3.26
N GLY A 108 -19.33 9.85 3.35
CA GLY A 108 -20.72 10.29 3.30
C GLY A 108 -20.90 11.76 3.66
N LYS A 109 -21.80 12.44 2.96
CA LYS A 109 -22.11 13.87 3.19
C LYS A 109 -22.91 14.12 4.48
N ASP A 110 -23.64 13.10 4.95
CA ASP A 110 -24.51 13.19 6.14
C ASP A 110 -23.79 12.72 7.43
N LEU A 111 -22.48 12.99 7.51
CA LEU A 111 -21.65 12.58 8.64
C LEU A 111 -21.30 13.79 9.50
N GLU A 112 -21.70 13.74 10.76
CA GLU A 112 -21.20 14.62 11.79
C GLU A 112 -19.82 14.15 12.23
N VAL A 113 -18.86 15.08 12.21
CA VAL A 113 -17.46 14.81 12.51
C VAL A 113 -17.11 15.39 13.86
N LEU A 114 -16.70 14.53 14.79
CA LEU A 114 -16.23 14.92 16.11
C LEU A 114 -14.75 14.56 16.22
N TRP A 115 -13.90 15.58 16.41
CA TRP A 115 -12.47 15.41 16.63
C TRP A 115 -12.15 15.59 18.11
N ASP A 116 -11.55 14.56 18.73
CA ASP A 116 -11.01 14.61 20.09
C ASP A 116 -9.50 14.91 20.00
N GLU A 117 -9.09 16.13 20.38
CA GLU A 117 -7.68 16.58 20.32
C GLU A 117 -6.79 15.85 21.33
N ASP A 118 -7.33 15.42 22.47
CA ASP A 118 -6.53 14.75 23.51
C ASP A 118 -6.22 13.29 23.13
N LYS A 119 -7.07 12.68 22.31
CA LYS A 119 -6.98 11.25 21.94
C LYS A 119 -6.63 11.01 20.48
N ASP A 120 -6.39 12.05 19.69
CA ASP A 120 -6.23 11.98 18.22
C ASP A 120 -7.27 11.04 17.57
N THR A 121 -8.52 11.19 18.01
CA THR A 121 -9.60 10.27 17.66
C THR A 121 -10.65 10.99 16.84
N LEU A 122 -10.94 10.45 15.66
CA LEU A 122 -11.96 10.93 14.74
C LEU A 122 -13.23 10.08 14.91
N THR A 123 -14.30 10.66 15.43
CA THR A 123 -15.59 9.98 15.51
C THR A 123 -16.51 10.46 14.40
N LEU A 124 -17.01 9.53 13.60
CA LEU A 124 -18.01 9.76 12.56
C LEU A 124 -19.36 9.30 13.09
N VAL A 125 -20.33 10.22 13.17
CA VAL A 125 -21.71 9.95 13.57
C VAL A 125 -22.62 10.21 12.39
N ARG A 126 -23.54 9.30 12.11
CA ARG A 126 -24.46 9.43 10.98
C ARG A 126 -25.80 9.96 11.45
N SER A 127 -26.14 11.18 11.07
CA SER A 127 -27.40 11.81 11.45
C SER A 127 -28.53 11.29 10.54
N GLY A 128 -29.27 10.28 11.01
CA GLY A 128 -30.36 9.72 10.19
C GLY A 128 -30.91 8.37 10.65
N GLN A 129 -31.39 8.28 11.89
CA GLN A 129 -32.32 7.23 12.30
C GLN A 129 -33.62 7.87 12.78
N GLN A 130 -34.52 8.14 11.83
CA GLN A 130 -35.98 8.03 12.00
C GLN A 130 -36.67 8.30 10.65
N ARG A 131 -36.71 7.27 9.80
CA ARG A 131 -37.76 6.96 8.80
C ARG A 131 -37.19 6.06 7.70
N ALA A 132 -37.39 4.76 7.85
CA ALA A 132 -37.74 3.83 6.77
C ALA A 132 -37.65 2.39 7.33
N ALA A 133 -38.78 1.90 7.84
CA ALA A 133 -39.01 0.49 8.15
C ALA A 133 -39.38 -0.32 6.88
N GLU A 134 -39.12 0.20 5.67
CA GLU A 134 -39.54 -0.41 4.41
C GLU A 134 -38.41 -0.34 3.37
N ALA A 135 -37.40 -1.21 3.53
CA ALA A 135 -36.53 -1.66 2.43
C ALA A 135 -35.70 -2.86 2.92
N SER A 136 -36.27 -4.05 2.78
CA SER A 136 -35.73 -5.37 3.16
C SER A 136 -34.48 -5.83 2.36
N THR A 137 -33.63 -4.90 1.91
CA THR A 137 -32.32 -5.20 1.27
C THR A 137 -31.27 -4.11 1.54
N ALA A 138 -31.58 -3.09 2.36
CA ALA A 138 -30.71 -1.94 2.55
C ALA A 138 -29.57 -2.23 3.55
N ARG A 139 -28.35 -2.43 3.00
CA ARG A 139 -27.02 -2.19 3.59
C ARG A 139 -27.03 -1.94 5.11
N ARG A 140 -26.53 -2.91 5.90
CA ARG A 140 -26.10 -2.67 7.29
C ARG A 140 -25.06 -1.55 7.29
N ARG A 141 -25.48 -0.33 7.58
CA ARG A 141 -24.60 0.85 7.71
C ARG A 141 -24.42 1.11 9.21
N TRP A 142 -23.20 1.40 9.61
CA TRP A 142 -22.85 1.79 10.97
C TRP A 142 -23.49 3.15 11.31
N SER A 143 -23.86 3.34 12.57
CA SER A 143 -24.45 4.59 13.09
C SER A 143 -23.40 5.53 13.70
N ARG A 144 -22.40 4.95 14.36
CA ARG A 144 -21.25 5.63 14.95
C ARG A 144 -19.99 4.83 14.70
N LEU A 145 -18.92 5.49 14.28
CA LEU A 145 -17.63 4.89 13.99
C LEU A 145 -16.52 5.70 14.66
N GLU A 146 -15.79 5.08 15.57
CA GLU A 146 -14.60 5.66 16.20
C GLU A 146 -13.36 5.24 15.41
N ILE A 147 -12.65 6.20 14.84
CA ILE A 147 -11.44 6.01 14.05
C ILE A 147 -10.27 6.56 14.87
N ARG A 148 -9.37 5.65 15.26
CA ARG A 148 -8.13 5.97 15.96
C ARG A 148 -6.99 5.15 15.38
N MET A 149 -5.76 5.56 15.65
CA MET A 149 -4.57 4.84 15.22
C MET A 149 -4.64 3.35 15.59
N LEU A 150 -4.26 2.50 14.65
CA LEU A 150 -4.25 1.03 14.74
C LEU A 150 -5.62 0.36 14.97
N ALA A 151 -6.72 1.13 14.93
CA ALA A 151 -8.05 0.55 14.97
C ALA A 151 -8.30 -0.32 13.73
N ARG A 152 -9.04 -1.41 13.93
CA ARG A 152 -9.41 -2.34 12.86
C ARG A 152 -10.81 -2.01 12.37
N VAL A 153 -10.96 -1.86 11.07
CA VAL A 153 -12.25 -1.59 10.43
C VAL A 153 -12.51 -2.60 9.33
N SER A 154 -13.76 -3.00 9.16
CA SER A 154 -14.17 -3.85 8.05
C SER A 154 -14.41 -2.96 6.83
N VAL A 155 -13.74 -3.29 5.72
CA VAL A 155 -13.88 -2.59 4.45
C VAL A 155 -14.34 -3.54 3.35
N LYS A 156 -15.15 -3.01 2.45
CA LYS A 156 -15.46 -3.63 1.17
C LYS A 156 -14.57 -3.00 0.10
N CYS A 157 -13.74 -3.81 -0.53
CA CYS A 157 -12.89 -3.41 -1.63
C CYS A 157 -13.56 -3.80 -2.96
N THR A 158 -13.71 -2.83 -3.87
CA THR A 158 -14.30 -3.04 -5.20
C THR A 158 -13.53 -2.25 -6.25
N CYS A 159 -13.57 -2.66 -7.52
CA CYS A 159 -13.04 -1.82 -8.60
C CYS A 159 -13.98 -0.63 -8.89
N ARG A 160 -13.41 0.55 -9.16
CA ARG A 160 -14.20 1.68 -9.69
C ARG A 160 -14.76 1.31 -11.09
N PRO A 161 -16.02 1.68 -11.39
CA PRO A 161 -16.67 1.31 -12.64
C PRO A 161 -16.23 2.16 -13.85
N ARG A 162 -15.62 3.33 -13.61
CA ARG A 162 -15.16 4.26 -14.66
C ARG A 162 -13.63 4.37 -14.64
N PRO A 163 -12.98 4.50 -15.81
CA PRO A 163 -11.57 4.83 -15.90
C PRO A 163 -11.23 6.16 -15.19
N PRO A 164 -10.01 6.33 -14.64
CA PRO A 164 -8.95 5.32 -14.53
C PRO A 164 -9.31 4.18 -13.56
N LEU A 165 -8.82 2.96 -13.86
CA LEU A 165 -9.02 1.80 -12.97
C LEU A 165 -8.34 2.06 -11.63
N ASP A 166 -9.12 1.96 -10.56
CA ASP A 166 -8.66 2.22 -9.21
C ASP A 166 -9.53 1.46 -8.21
N VAL A 167 -8.97 1.18 -7.04
CA VAL A 167 -9.65 0.45 -5.97
C VAL A 167 -10.50 1.40 -5.13
N SER A 168 -11.80 1.14 -5.11
CA SER A 168 -12.74 1.78 -4.19
C SER A 168 -12.80 1.01 -2.88
N MET A 169 -12.82 1.72 -1.76
CA MET A 169 -12.96 1.15 -0.42
C MET A 169 -14.19 1.77 0.24
N GLU A 170 -15.13 0.94 0.68
CA GLU A 170 -16.31 1.35 1.44
C GLU A 170 -16.23 0.76 2.85
N ILE A 171 -16.36 1.57 3.90
CA ILE A 171 -16.36 1.07 5.28
C ILE A 171 -17.71 0.44 5.59
N THR A 172 -17.70 -0.84 5.95
CA THR A 172 -18.92 -1.59 6.28
C THR A 172 -19.19 -1.65 7.78
N GLY A 173 -18.18 -1.39 8.62
CA GLY A 173 -18.37 -1.21 10.07
C GLY A 173 -17.06 -1.28 10.86
N ALA A 174 -17.12 -0.94 12.14
CA ALA A 174 -16.03 -1.22 13.08
C ALA A 174 -16.00 -2.72 13.40
N LEU A 175 -14.81 -3.32 13.33
CA LEU A 175 -14.58 -4.59 13.99
C LEU A 175 -14.25 -4.24 15.44
N GLN A 176 -15.12 -4.62 16.39
CA GLN A 176 -14.79 -4.48 17.81
C GLN A 176 -13.42 -5.08 18.04
N THR A 177 -12.57 -4.32 18.72
CA THR A 177 -11.24 -4.70 19.15
C THR A 177 -11.37 -5.87 20.13
N SER A 178 -11.50 -7.08 19.61
CA SER A 178 -11.08 -8.26 20.36
C SER A 178 -9.55 -8.15 20.39
N PRO A 179 -8.90 -8.07 21.56
CA PRO A 179 -7.46 -8.18 21.61
C PRO A 179 -7.06 -9.47 20.90
N LEU A 180 -5.96 -9.41 20.15
CA LEU A 180 -5.36 -10.56 19.49
C LEU A 180 -5.35 -11.72 20.48
N LYS A 181 -6.14 -12.78 20.22
CA LYS A 181 -5.83 -14.09 20.78
C LYS A 181 -4.50 -14.44 20.13
N VAL A 182 -3.42 -14.17 20.85
CA VAL A 182 -2.13 -14.79 20.60
C VAL A 182 -2.45 -16.27 20.48
N LEU A 183 -2.25 -16.85 19.30
CA LEU A 183 -2.21 -18.29 19.17
C LEU A 183 -0.99 -18.72 19.99
N ASP A 184 -1.22 -18.99 21.27
CA ASP A 184 -0.40 -19.92 22.05
C ASP A 184 -0.50 -21.25 21.31
N GLN A 185 0.44 -21.48 20.38
CA GLN A 185 0.80 -22.81 19.98
C GLN A 185 1.54 -23.43 21.18
N LYS A 186 0.76 -24.10 22.02
CA LYS A 186 1.23 -24.97 23.08
C LYS A 186 1.66 -26.30 22.45
N GLU A 187 2.89 -26.68 22.82
CA GLU A 187 3.53 -28.01 22.80
C GLU A 187 3.90 -28.65 21.45
#